data_AF-L8EZD9-F1
#
_entry.id   AF-L8EZD9-F1
#
_cell.length_a   1.000
_cell.length_b   1.000
_cell.length_c   1.000
_cell.angle_alpha   90.00
_cell.angle_beta   90.00
_cell.angle_gamma   90.00
#
_symmetry.space_group_name_H-M   'P 1'
#
loop_
_entity.id
_entity.type
_entity.pdbx_description
1 polymer ?
#
loop_
_entity_poly.entity_id
_entity_poly.type
_entity_poly.pdbx_seq_one_letter_code
_entity_poly.pdbx_strand_id
1 'polypeptide(L)'
;MRGAAGTGDGADRLGDIWLRPEADDRCPEGSERLDAWRLVDVRVTGSRRSPADAERWDITLDGVEDFYGEPDDPYLEAGVSLHDERTWLGHCRDLSIILPPDDEPSGPPFQLLGCAPSEALSAALATGTRRSLRLDEAELQILDRTGARLADRLVSAPEISGWRPSPLGDGLLDIDLTDGPYPQIPVWARPVWNRWLTGPPTEPNLWAAYPAREREQ
;
A
#
# COMPACT_ATOMS: atom_id res chain seq x y z
N MET A 1 32.30 14.18 30.43
CA MET A 1 31.36 13.68 31.44
C MET A 1 30.06 13.36 30.70
N ARG A 2 29.78 12.08 30.47
CA ARG A 2 28.59 11.60 29.75
C ARG A 2 27.38 11.77 30.68
N GLY A 3 26.38 12.53 30.25
CA GLY A 3 25.04 12.56 30.84
C GLY A 3 24.11 11.67 30.01
N ALA A 4 23.44 10.75 30.69
CA ALA A 4 22.72 9.62 30.12
C ALA A 4 21.50 10.02 29.27
N ALA A 5 21.37 9.38 28.11
CA ALA A 5 20.12 9.28 27.37
C ALA A 5 19.17 8.37 28.16
N GLY A 6 18.10 8.95 28.70
CA GLY A 6 16.97 8.21 29.19
C GLY A 6 16.17 7.69 27.99
N THR A 7 16.04 6.37 27.90
CA THR A 7 15.14 5.66 27.00
C THR A 7 13.68 6.00 27.33
N GLY A 8 13.07 6.88 26.53
CA GLY A 8 11.64 7.17 26.55
C GLY A 8 10.92 6.43 25.44
N ASP A 9 10.84 5.10 25.50
CA ASP A 9 10.30 4.27 24.40
C ASP A 9 8.78 4.02 24.49
N GLY A 10 8.01 4.93 25.09
CA GLY A 10 6.58 4.72 25.29
C GLY A 10 5.71 5.94 25.60
N ALA A 11 6.29 7.13 25.75
CA ALA A 11 5.52 8.35 26.00
C ALA A 11 4.84 8.90 24.74
N ASP A 12 5.36 8.52 23.56
CA ASP A 12 4.94 9.09 22.29
C ASP A 12 3.95 8.19 21.52
N ARG A 13 3.58 7.02 22.06
CA ARG A 13 2.64 6.10 21.40
C ARG A 13 1.24 6.26 21.97
N LEU A 14 0.29 6.60 21.10
CA LEU A 14 -1.12 6.73 21.44
C LEU A 14 -1.92 5.46 21.17
N GLY A 15 -1.39 4.54 20.36
CA GLY A 15 -2.11 3.34 19.97
C GLY A 15 -3.12 3.67 18.86
N ASP A 16 -4.31 3.09 18.92
CA ASP A 16 -5.30 3.32 17.87
C ASP A 16 -6.15 4.53 18.21
N ILE A 17 -6.34 5.41 17.22
CA ILE A 17 -7.03 6.68 17.40
C ILE A 17 -8.07 6.82 16.30
N TRP A 18 -9.21 7.34 16.69
CA TRP A 18 -10.31 7.68 15.81
C TRP A 18 -10.39 9.19 15.65
N LEU A 19 -10.48 9.64 14.41
CA LEU A 19 -10.73 11.02 14.05
C LEU A 19 -12.19 11.14 13.66
N ARG A 20 -12.92 12.05 14.30
CA ARG A 20 -14.32 12.31 14.00
C ARG A 20 -14.49 13.78 13.61
N PRO A 21 -15.01 14.09 12.41
CA PRO A 21 -15.39 15.45 12.05
C PRO A 21 -16.42 16.01 13.02
N GLU A 22 -16.36 17.31 13.28
CA GLU A 22 -17.38 17.98 14.07
C GLU A 22 -18.57 18.41 13.20
N ALA A 23 -19.77 18.22 13.73
CA ALA A 23 -20.98 18.68 13.08
C ALA A 23 -21.13 20.20 13.22
N ASP A 24 -21.63 20.85 12.17
CA ASP A 24 -22.19 22.19 12.25
C ASP A 24 -23.58 22.25 11.61
N ASP A 25 -24.17 23.44 11.60
CA ASP A 25 -25.53 23.66 11.07
C ASP A 25 -25.68 23.35 9.57
N ARG A 26 -24.57 23.10 8.85
CA ARG A 26 -24.55 22.73 7.43
C ARG A 26 -24.54 21.22 7.23
N CYS A 27 -24.34 20.42 8.28
CA CYS A 27 -24.32 18.97 8.21
C CYS A 27 -25.75 18.39 8.06
N PRO A 28 -26.06 17.65 6.98
CA PRO A 28 -27.36 17.00 6.83
C PRO A 28 -27.59 15.90 7.89
N GLU A 29 -28.82 15.77 8.37
CA GLU A 29 -29.20 14.69 9.28
C GLU A 29 -28.94 13.31 8.63
N GLY A 30 -28.20 12.44 9.31
CA GLY A 30 -27.84 11.10 8.83
C GLY A 30 -26.68 11.05 7.81
N SER A 31 -25.89 12.12 7.69
CA SER A 31 -24.73 12.15 6.80
C SER A 31 -23.56 11.32 7.32
N GLU A 32 -23.00 10.46 6.47
CA GLU A 32 -21.75 9.72 6.69
C GLU A 32 -20.50 10.64 6.72
N ARG A 33 -20.66 11.95 6.45
CA ARG A 33 -19.60 12.97 6.55
C ARG A 33 -19.04 13.17 7.95
N LEU A 34 -19.71 12.62 8.96
CA LEU A 34 -19.30 12.66 10.37
C LEU A 34 -18.80 11.31 10.87
N ASP A 35 -18.69 10.32 9.99
CA ASP A 35 -18.18 9.01 10.38
C ASP A 35 -16.73 9.15 10.84
N ALA A 36 -16.45 8.46 11.95
CA ALA A 36 -15.10 8.43 12.47
C ALA A 36 -14.27 7.45 11.65
N TRP A 37 -13.06 7.85 11.26
CA TRP A 37 -12.09 6.94 10.65
C TRP A 37 -10.91 6.70 11.60
N ARG A 38 -10.25 5.57 11.40
CA ARG A 38 -9.27 5.04 12.34
C ARG A 38 -7.86 5.11 11.77
N LEU A 39 -6.95 5.58 12.62
CA LEU A 39 -5.51 5.42 12.47
C LEU A 39 -5.03 4.38 13.49
N VAL A 40 -4.24 3.43 13.03
CA VAL A 40 -3.65 2.34 13.79
C VAL A 40 -2.21 2.67 14.14
N ASP A 41 -1.76 2.20 15.30
CA ASP A 41 -0.36 2.33 15.74
C ASP A 41 0.16 3.77 15.82
N VAL A 42 -0.72 4.72 16.17
CA VAL A 42 -0.45 6.15 16.18
C VAL A 42 0.65 6.53 17.15
N ARG A 43 1.54 7.40 16.68
CA ARG A 43 2.65 8.00 17.43
C ARG A 43 2.66 9.51 17.24
N VAL A 44 2.96 10.24 18.32
CA VAL A 44 3.23 11.68 18.27
C VAL A 44 4.67 11.88 17.79
N THR A 45 4.84 12.52 16.65
CA THR A 45 6.16 12.79 16.07
C THR A 45 6.59 14.25 16.25
N GLY A 46 5.64 15.13 16.56
CA GLY A 46 5.91 16.54 16.83
C GLY A 46 4.81 17.20 17.64
N SER A 47 5.20 18.15 18.48
CA SER A 47 4.27 19.02 19.19
C SER A 47 4.88 20.41 19.34
N ARG A 48 4.15 21.45 18.97
CA ARG A 48 4.56 22.85 19.19
C ARG A 48 3.35 23.71 19.54
N ARG A 49 3.60 24.86 20.19
CA ARG A 49 2.56 25.87 20.35
C ARG A 49 2.15 26.42 19.00
N SER A 50 0.86 26.58 18.78
CA SER A 50 0.37 27.09 17.51
C SER A 50 0.80 28.55 17.34
N PRO A 51 1.47 28.91 16.24
CA PRO A 51 1.84 30.31 15.98
C PRO A 51 0.61 31.19 15.70
N ALA A 52 -0.51 30.59 15.29
CA ALA A 52 -1.77 31.28 15.02
C ALA A 52 -2.63 31.48 16.28
N ASP A 53 -2.45 30.65 17.31
CA ASP A 53 -3.27 30.66 18.53
C ASP A 53 -2.45 30.12 19.73
N ALA A 54 -2.00 31.02 20.61
CA ALA A 54 -1.08 30.68 21.70
C ALA A 54 -1.68 29.69 22.73
N GLU A 55 -3.01 29.59 22.80
CA GLU A 55 -3.68 28.64 23.69
C GLU A 55 -3.71 27.22 23.12
N ARG A 56 -3.43 27.06 21.82
CA ARG A 56 -3.49 25.79 21.10
C ARG A 56 -2.12 25.20 20.81
N TRP A 57 -2.15 23.92 20.44
CA TRP A 57 -1.00 23.13 20.03
C TRP A 57 -1.19 22.65 18.60
N ASP A 58 -0.14 22.72 17.81
CA ASP A 58 -0.02 21.96 16.57
C ASP A 58 0.63 20.62 16.94
N ILE A 59 -0.03 19.50 16.63
CA ILE A 59 0.44 18.14 16.92
C ILE A 59 0.59 17.39 15.59
N THR A 60 1.73 16.76 15.39
CA THR A 60 1.99 15.88 14.25
C THR A 60 1.91 14.44 14.70
N LEU A 61 1.07 13.66 14.02
CA LEU A 61 0.85 12.25 14.27
C LEU A 61 1.35 11.45 13.07
N ASP A 62 1.96 10.31 13.35
CA ASP A 62 2.29 9.27 12.38
C ASP A 62 1.48 8.03 12.72
N GLY A 63 0.84 7.41 11.73
CA GLY A 63 -0.11 6.32 11.93
C GLY A 63 -0.54 5.70 10.60
N VAL A 64 -1.04 4.46 10.65
CA VAL A 64 -1.49 3.72 9.47
C VAL A 64 -2.99 3.82 9.37
N GLU A 65 -3.50 4.22 8.22
CA GLU A 65 -4.94 4.24 7.97
C GLU A 65 -5.53 2.80 7.94
N ASP A 66 -6.67 2.60 8.60
CA ASP A 66 -7.39 1.32 8.57
C ASP A 66 -8.17 1.16 7.25
N PHE A 67 -8.65 -0.04 6.96
CA PHE A 67 -9.26 -0.44 5.68
C PHE A 67 -10.44 0.44 5.21
N TYR A 68 -11.13 1.10 6.13
CA TYR A 68 -12.26 1.97 5.80
C TYR A 68 -11.85 3.35 5.28
N GLY A 69 -10.59 3.76 5.50
CA GLY A 69 -10.06 5.04 5.02
C GLY A 69 -10.70 6.28 5.64
N GLU A 70 -10.13 7.44 5.34
CA GLU A 70 -10.81 8.73 5.44
C GLU A 70 -12.10 8.71 4.59
N PRO A 71 -13.21 9.28 5.08
CA PRO A 71 -14.42 9.40 4.27
C PRO A 71 -14.15 10.15 2.95
N ASP A 72 -14.78 9.74 1.86
CA ASP A 72 -14.61 10.37 0.52
C ASP A 72 -14.91 11.88 0.49
N ASP A 73 -15.72 12.37 1.44
CA ASP A 73 -16.11 13.78 1.59
C ASP A 73 -16.05 14.20 3.08
N PRO A 74 -14.85 14.44 3.63
CA PRO A 74 -14.68 14.72 5.05
C PRO A 74 -15.03 16.18 5.36
N TYR A 75 -15.95 16.42 6.30
CA TYR A 75 -16.38 17.77 6.64
C TYR A 75 -15.55 18.39 7.79
N LEU A 76 -14.41 18.99 7.45
CA LEU A 76 -13.42 19.43 8.45
C LEU A 76 -13.52 20.90 8.89
N GLU A 77 -14.44 21.68 8.31
CA GLU A 77 -14.49 23.14 8.56
C GLU A 77 -14.82 23.50 10.01
N ALA A 78 -15.56 22.63 10.73
CA ALA A 78 -15.89 22.80 12.13
C ALA A 78 -14.81 22.21 13.08
N GLY A 79 -13.78 21.57 12.52
CA GLY A 79 -12.72 20.87 13.22
C GLY A 79 -12.94 19.36 13.35
N VAL A 80 -12.06 18.72 14.11
CA VAL A 80 -11.97 17.27 14.28
C VAL A 80 -11.71 16.95 15.73
N SER A 81 -12.41 15.97 16.28
CA SER A 81 -12.11 15.43 17.61
C SER A 81 -11.45 14.06 17.53
N LEU A 82 -10.55 13.81 18.47
CA LEU A 82 -9.77 12.59 18.56
C LEU A 82 -10.21 11.77 19.78
N HIS A 83 -10.39 10.46 19.62
CA HIS A 83 -10.67 9.54 20.72
C HIS A 83 -10.00 8.17 20.52
N ASP A 84 -9.76 7.44 21.60
CA ASP A 84 -9.21 6.07 21.60
C ASP A 84 -10.31 5.01 21.82
N GLU A 85 -11.52 5.29 21.33
CA GLU A 85 -12.80 4.60 21.65
C GLU A 85 -13.28 4.73 23.10
N ARG A 86 -12.40 5.01 24.06
CA ARG A 86 -12.71 5.02 25.49
C ARG A 86 -12.86 6.43 26.03
N THR A 87 -12.01 7.34 25.59
CA THR A 87 -12.00 8.74 26.02
C THR A 87 -11.74 9.68 24.86
N TRP A 88 -12.30 10.88 24.98
CA TRP A 88 -11.89 12.01 24.16
C TRP A 88 -10.48 12.44 24.56
N LEU A 89 -9.61 12.57 23.57
CA LEU A 89 -8.20 12.94 23.74
C LEU A 89 -7.99 14.43 23.45
N GLY A 90 -8.81 15.01 22.56
CA GLY A 90 -8.73 16.42 22.24
C GLY A 90 -9.62 16.81 21.07
N HIS A 91 -9.67 18.13 20.85
CA HIS A 91 -10.40 18.74 19.75
C HIS A 91 -9.47 19.71 18.99
N CYS A 92 -9.40 19.51 17.68
CA CYS A 92 -8.59 20.26 16.74
C CYS A 92 -9.49 21.16 15.89
N ARG A 93 -9.07 22.41 15.68
CA ARG A 93 -9.81 23.35 14.81
C ARG A 93 -9.60 23.03 13.32
N ASP A 94 -8.47 22.44 12.99
CA ASP A 94 -8.02 22.19 11.63
C ASP A 94 -7.22 20.89 11.60
N LEU A 95 -7.23 20.23 10.44
CA LEU A 95 -6.52 18.99 10.15
C LEU A 95 -5.84 19.13 8.78
N SER A 96 -4.56 18.83 8.73
CA SER A 96 -3.83 18.71 7.47
C SER A 96 -3.19 17.34 7.39
N ILE A 97 -3.52 16.59 6.33
CA ILE A 97 -2.95 15.27 6.08
C ILE A 97 -1.65 15.47 5.31
N ILE A 98 -0.55 14.97 5.87
CA ILE A 98 0.76 14.96 5.22
C ILE A 98 0.95 13.55 4.68
N LEU A 99 0.59 13.36 3.42
CA LEU A 99 0.90 12.12 2.74
C LEU A 99 2.42 12.07 2.50
N PRO A 100 3.07 10.91 2.69
CA PRO A 100 4.40 10.71 2.12
C PRO A 100 4.34 11.01 0.61
N PRO A 101 5.46 11.39 -0.03
CA PRO A 101 5.49 11.44 -1.49
C PRO A 101 4.93 10.12 -2.05
N ASP A 102 4.14 10.19 -3.12
CA ASP A 102 3.53 9.05 -3.86
C ASP A 102 4.59 8.15 -4.52
N ASP A 103 5.67 7.84 -3.82
CA ASP A 103 6.56 6.74 -4.16
C ASP A 103 5.85 5.47 -3.66
N GLU A 104 4.78 5.05 -4.36
CA GLU A 104 4.22 3.73 -4.16
C GLU A 104 5.39 2.73 -4.17
N PRO A 105 5.51 1.86 -3.15
CA PRO A 105 6.68 1.02 -3.04
C PRO A 105 6.78 0.13 -4.28
N SER A 106 7.77 0.39 -5.13
CA SER A 106 8.01 -0.40 -6.32
C SER A 106 8.97 -1.56 -6.01
N GLY A 107 8.71 -2.72 -6.60
CA GLY A 107 9.65 -3.82 -6.57
C GLY A 107 10.89 -3.49 -7.41
N PRO A 108 12.05 -4.13 -7.16
CA PRO A 108 13.23 -3.93 -8.01
C PRO A 108 12.95 -4.37 -9.47
N PRO A 109 13.82 -3.96 -10.42
CA PRO A 109 13.67 -4.31 -11.82
C PRO A 109 13.35 -5.78 -12.04
N PHE A 110 12.36 -6.04 -12.88
CA PHE A 110 11.77 -7.36 -13.06
C PHE A 110 11.70 -7.71 -14.56
N GLN A 111 11.83 -9.00 -14.86
CA GLN A 111 11.80 -9.50 -16.22
C GLN A 111 10.67 -10.50 -16.40
N LEU A 112 9.78 -10.22 -17.34
CA LEU A 112 8.79 -11.17 -17.84
C LEU A 112 9.45 -12.07 -18.87
N LEU A 113 9.28 -13.38 -18.75
CA LEU A 113 9.82 -14.36 -19.68
C LEU A 113 8.68 -15.01 -20.45
N GLY A 114 8.76 -15.00 -21.78
CA GLY A 114 7.77 -15.65 -22.65
C GLY A 114 6.37 -15.04 -22.58
N CYS A 115 6.26 -13.72 -22.42
CA CYS A 115 5.00 -12.99 -22.44
C CYS A 115 4.35 -13.04 -23.82
N ALA A 116 3.06 -13.36 -23.88
CA ALA A 116 2.23 -13.23 -25.08
C ALA A 116 1.56 -11.85 -25.08
N PRO A 117 2.08 -10.85 -25.82
CA PRO A 117 1.50 -9.51 -25.81
C PRO A 117 0.12 -9.48 -26.48
N SER A 118 -0.81 -8.69 -25.94
CA SER A 118 -2.05 -8.35 -26.63
C SER A 118 -1.78 -7.53 -27.90
N GLU A 119 -2.78 -7.34 -28.77
CA GLU A 119 -2.63 -6.45 -29.93
C GLU A 119 -2.23 -5.03 -29.52
N ALA A 120 -2.81 -4.50 -28.44
CA ALA A 120 -2.53 -3.15 -27.96
C ALA A 120 -1.07 -3.02 -27.50
N LEU A 121 -0.59 -3.97 -26.70
CA LEU A 121 0.80 -4.00 -26.26
C LEU A 121 1.74 -4.22 -27.45
N SER A 122 1.38 -5.10 -28.38
CA SER A 122 2.18 -5.35 -29.59
C SER A 122 2.32 -4.09 -30.45
N ALA A 123 1.23 -3.34 -30.65
CA ALA A 123 1.24 -2.09 -31.41
C ALA A 123 2.09 -1.02 -30.71
N ALA A 124 2.00 -0.95 -29.38
CA ALA A 124 2.79 -0.02 -28.59
C ALA A 124 4.30 -0.37 -28.67
N LEU A 125 4.65 -1.65 -28.50
CA LEU A 125 6.04 -2.12 -28.66
C LEU A 125 6.58 -1.94 -30.09
N ALA A 126 5.73 -2.04 -31.11
CA ALA A 126 6.14 -1.83 -32.51
C ALA A 126 6.45 -0.35 -32.83
N THR A 127 5.82 0.59 -32.14
CA THR A 127 5.95 2.04 -32.37
C THR A 127 6.84 2.74 -31.35
N GLY A 128 7.01 2.14 -30.17
CA GLY A 128 7.78 2.69 -29.07
C GLY A 128 9.29 2.53 -29.25
N THR A 129 10.03 3.50 -28.70
CA THR A 129 11.46 3.33 -28.47
C THR A 129 11.66 2.66 -27.10
N ARG A 130 12.76 1.91 -26.89
CA ARG A 130 13.06 1.21 -25.62
C ARG A 130 13.13 2.10 -24.36
N ARG A 131 12.90 3.41 -24.49
CA ARG A 131 12.92 4.40 -23.40
C ARG A 131 11.59 5.13 -23.21
N SER A 132 10.52 4.73 -23.91
CA SER A 132 9.30 5.56 -24.00
C SER A 132 7.99 4.83 -23.73
N LEU A 133 8.02 3.63 -23.14
CA LEU A 133 6.81 2.89 -22.80
C LEU A 133 6.64 2.81 -21.29
N ARG A 134 5.84 3.73 -20.75
CA ARG A 134 5.31 3.64 -19.40
C ARG A 134 4.00 2.87 -19.44
N LEU A 135 3.88 1.89 -18.56
CA LEU A 135 2.59 1.30 -18.21
C LEU A 135 2.14 2.07 -16.97
N ASP A 136 0.96 2.69 -16.97
CA ASP A 136 0.49 3.45 -15.81
C ASP A 136 0.23 2.53 -14.61
N GLU A 137 -0.72 1.61 -14.73
CA GLU A 137 -0.90 0.51 -13.79
C GLU A 137 -0.99 -0.78 -14.62
N ALA A 138 -0.28 -1.82 -14.19
CA ALA A 138 -0.24 -3.09 -14.90
C ALA A 138 -0.55 -4.26 -13.95
N GLU A 139 -1.54 -5.08 -14.31
CA GLU A 139 -1.78 -6.36 -13.66
C GLU A 139 -1.00 -7.47 -14.38
N LEU A 140 -0.08 -8.10 -13.66
CA LEU A 140 0.64 -9.29 -14.10
C LEU A 140 -0.16 -10.53 -13.75
N GLN A 141 -0.65 -11.23 -14.78
CA GLN A 141 -1.27 -12.54 -14.63
C GLN A 141 -0.20 -13.63 -14.60
N ILE A 142 -0.12 -14.35 -13.49
CA ILE A 142 0.76 -15.50 -13.31
C ILE A 142 -0.02 -16.74 -13.72
N LEU A 143 0.47 -17.46 -14.73
CA LEU A 143 -0.13 -18.69 -15.23
C LEU A 143 0.61 -19.92 -14.71
N ASP A 144 -0.12 -21.02 -14.51
CA ASP A 144 0.46 -22.33 -14.25
C ASP A 144 1.00 -22.98 -15.54
N ARG A 145 1.58 -24.19 -15.44
CA ARG A 145 2.13 -24.93 -16.60
C ARG A 145 1.09 -25.39 -17.61
N THR A 146 -0.20 -25.34 -17.27
CA THR A 146 -1.31 -25.65 -18.18
C THR A 146 -1.82 -24.40 -18.89
N GLY A 147 -1.34 -23.22 -18.51
CA GLY A 147 -1.81 -21.91 -18.97
C GLY A 147 -3.02 -21.39 -18.19
N ALA A 148 -3.43 -22.05 -17.11
CA ALA A 148 -4.51 -21.56 -16.25
C ALA A 148 -3.99 -20.45 -15.33
N ARG A 149 -4.83 -19.44 -15.08
CA ARG A 149 -4.52 -18.33 -14.16
C ARG A 149 -4.33 -18.89 -12.73
N LEU A 150 -3.15 -18.66 -12.18
CA LEU A 150 -2.78 -19.07 -10.83
C LEU A 150 -2.94 -17.92 -9.82
N ALA A 151 -2.48 -16.73 -10.18
CA ALA A 151 -2.49 -15.55 -9.32
C ALA A 151 -2.24 -14.29 -10.14
N ASP A 152 -2.44 -13.13 -9.52
CA ASP A 152 -2.19 -11.83 -10.14
C ASP A 152 -1.38 -10.95 -9.22
N ARG A 153 -0.64 -10.01 -9.82
CA ARG A 153 0.15 -9.03 -9.08
C ARG A 153 0.06 -7.68 -9.79
N LEU A 154 -0.23 -6.64 -9.01
CA LEU A 154 -0.16 -5.27 -9.50
C LEU A 154 1.30 -4.82 -9.57
N VAL A 155 1.60 -4.03 -10.59
CA VAL A 155 2.84 -3.30 -10.76
C VAL A 155 2.47 -1.87 -11.09
N SER A 156 2.86 -0.96 -10.20
CA SER A 156 2.61 0.47 -10.31
C SER A 156 3.65 1.11 -11.22
N ALA A 157 3.17 1.81 -12.25
CA ALA A 157 3.94 2.66 -13.13
C ALA A 157 5.20 2.06 -13.80
N PRO A 158 5.28 0.75 -14.16
CA PRO A 158 6.55 0.22 -14.65
C PRO A 158 6.89 0.78 -16.04
N GLU A 159 8.15 1.13 -16.24
CA GLU A 159 8.66 1.44 -17.58
C GLU A 159 9.19 0.17 -18.25
N ILE A 160 8.82 -0.04 -19.51
CA ILE A 160 9.44 -1.05 -20.35
C ILE A 160 10.79 -0.52 -20.84
N SER A 161 11.86 -1.02 -20.22
CA SER A 161 13.25 -0.66 -20.55
C SER A 161 13.82 -1.47 -21.72
N GLY A 162 13.19 -2.59 -22.06
CA GLY A 162 13.62 -3.47 -23.14
C GLY A 162 12.65 -4.62 -23.42
N TRP A 163 12.74 -5.18 -24.62
CA TRP A 163 12.06 -6.42 -24.97
C TRP A 163 12.81 -7.13 -26.10
N ARG A 164 12.60 -8.45 -26.20
CA ARG A 164 13.24 -9.32 -27.20
C ARG A 164 12.39 -10.57 -27.46
N PRO A 165 12.51 -11.23 -28.63
CA PRO A 165 11.92 -12.54 -28.85
C PRO A 165 12.35 -13.53 -27.76
N SER A 166 11.38 -14.24 -27.20
CA SER A 166 11.63 -15.22 -26.15
C SER A 166 12.09 -16.55 -26.75
N PRO A 167 13.06 -17.26 -26.13
CA PRO A 167 13.39 -18.63 -26.53
C PRO A 167 12.30 -19.64 -26.19
N LEU A 168 11.25 -19.23 -25.46
CA LEU A 168 10.18 -20.12 -24.97
C LEU A 168 9.11 -20.43 -26.04
N GLY A 169 9.10 -19.75 -27.18
CA GLY A 169 8.19 -20.06 -28.28
C GLY A 169 8.02 -18.92 -29.27
N ASP A 170 7.49 -19.25 -30.44
CA ASP A 170 7.21 -18.28 -31.50
C ASP A 170 6.13 -17.29 -31.05
N GLY A 171 6.36 -16.00 -31.31
CA GLY A 171 5.42 -14.93 -30.95
C GLY A 171 5.47 -14.50 -29.47
N LEU A 172 6.29 -15.14 -28.64
CA LEU A 172 6.49 -14.75 -27.24
C LEU A 172 7.64 -13.74 -27.10
N LEU A 173 7.53 -12.84 -26.12
CA LEU A 173 8.53 -11.82 -25.81
C LEU A 173 9.03 -11.95 -24.37
N ASP A 174 10.33 -11.78 -24.18
CA ASP A 174 10.86 -11.41 -22.87
C ASP A 174 10.81 -9.88 -22.77
N ILE A 175 10.29 -9.35 -21.66
CA ILE A 175 10.09 -7.91 -21.43
C ILE A 175 10.79 -7.49 -20.13
N ASP A 176 11.61 -6.45 -20.20
CA ASP A 176 12.37 -5.89 -19.09
C ASP A 176 11.63 -4.67 -18.53
N LEU A 177 11.17 -4.76 -17.28
CA LEU A 177 10.51 -3.68 -16.54
C LEU A 177 11.49 -3.02 -15.57
N THR A 178 11.44 -1.69 -15.46
CA THR A 178 12.23 -0.93 -14.47
C THR A 178 11.84 -1.28 -13.04
N ASP A 179 10.59 -1.67 -12.85
CA ASP A 179 9.98 -1.91 -11.56
C ASP A 179 9.16 -3.21 -11.59
N GLY A 180 9.20 -3.93 -10.49
CA GLY A 180 8.53 -5.21 -10.29
C GLY A 180 7.37 -5.12 -9.30
N PRO A 181 6.63 -6.22 -9.11
CA PRO A 181 5.54 -6.26 -8.15
C PRO A 181 6.06 -6.12 -6.72
N TYR A 182 5.28 -5.39 -5.90
CA TYR A 182 5.49 -5.22 -4.47
C TYR A 182 4.26 -5.69 -3.67
N PRO A 183 4.45 -6.34 -2.51
CA PRO A 183 5.71 -6.86 -2.00
C PRO A 183 6.24 -8.02 -2.85
N GLN A 184 7.57 -8.22 -2.83
CA GLN A 184 8.18 -9.34 -3.54
C GLN A 184 7.70 -10.68 -2.99
N ILE A 185 7.56 -11.68 -3.86
CA ILE A 185 7.31 -13.07 -3.42
C ILE A 185 8.48 -13.50 -2.53
N PRO A 186 8.24 -13.82 -1.24
CA PRO A 186 9.31 -14.21 -0.35
C PRO A 186 10.02 -15.47 -0.84
N VAL A 187 11.34 -15.52 -0.68
CA VAL A 187 12.15 -16.67 -1.13
C VAL A 187 11.68 -17.99 -0.51
N TRP A 188 11.23 -17.95 0.76
CA TRP A 188 10.71 -19.12 1.47
C TRP A 188 9.44 -19.70 0.82
N ALA A 189 8.65 -18.89 0.11
CA ALA A 189 7.42 -19.31 -0.55
C ALA A 189 7.67 -20.03 -1.88
N ARG A 190 8.89 -20.01 -2.42
CA ARG A 190 9.23 -20.65 -3.71
C ARG A 190 8.81 -22.12 -3.82
N PRO A 191 8.97 -22.99 -2.80
CA PRO A 191 8.49 -24.37 -2.87
C PRO A 191 6.96 -24.48 -2.97
N VAL A 192 6.22 -23.54 -2.36
CA VAL A 192 4.76 -23.46 -2.48
C VAL A 192 4.40 -23.13 -3.92
N TRP A 193 4.96 -22.06 -4.48
CA TRP A 193 4.73 -21.66 -5.87
C TRP A 193 5.07 -22.77 -6.87
N ASN A 194 6.21 -23.45 -6.69
CA ASN A 194 6.60 -24.56 -7.58
C ASN A 194 5.56 -25.69 -7.60
N ARG A 195 4.92 -25.98 -6.46
CA ARG A 195 3.85 -26.98 -6.39
C ARG A 195 2.63 -26.50 -7.15
N TRP A 196 2.18 -25.28 -6.87
CA TRP A 196 1.01 -24.69 -7.53
C TRP A 196 1.17 -24.53 -9.04
N LEU A 197 2.38 -24.24 -9.53
CA LEU A 197 2.68 -24.20 -10.97
C LEU A 197 2.51 -25.55 -11.66
N THR A 198 2.58 -26.67 -10.93
CA THR A 198 2.33 -28.02 -11.45
C THR A 198 0.87 -28.47 -11.30
N GLY A 199 0.01 -27.58 -10.80
CA GLY A 199 -1.39 -27.86 -10.48
C GLY A 199 -1.67 -27.73 -8.97
N PRO A 200 -2.96 -27.69 -8.59
CA PRO A 200 -3.35 -27.55 -7.20
C PRO A 200 -2.85 -28.75 -6.36
N PRO A 201 -2.53 -28.53 -5.06
CA PRO A 201 -2.13 -29.63 -4.17
C PRO A 201 -3.25 -30.68 -4.05
N THR A 202 -2.89 -31.96 -4.18
CA THR A 202 -3.83 -33.09 -4.09
C THR A 202 -4.00 -33.64 -2.66
N GLU A 203 -3.10 -33.28 -1.74
CA GLU A 203 -3.16 -33.67 -0.33
C GLU A 203 -3.59 -32.48 0.54
N PRO A 204 -4.50 -32.69 1.51
CA PRO A 204 -4.90 -31.65 2.44
C PRO A 204 -3.76 -31.29 3.40
N ASN A 205 -3.81 -30.09 3.98
CA ASN A 205 -2.94 -29.64 5.08
C ASN A 205 -1.44 -29.58 4.78
N LEU A 206 -1.05 -29.54 3.51
CA LEU A 206 0.36 -29.34 3.13
C LEU A 206 0.95 -27.99 3.58
N TRP A 207 0.10 -27.06 4.03
CA TRP A 207 0.49 -25.79 4.63
C TRP A 207 0.86 -25.89 6.11
N ALA A 208 0.52 -26.99 6.81
CA ALA A 208 0.70 -27.12 8.26
C ALA A 208 2.18 -27.23 8.70
N ALA A 209 3.07 -27.55 7.76
CA ALA A 209 4.51 -27.58 7.99
C ALA A 209 5.15 -26.18 8.08
N TYR A 210 4.45 -25.13 7.63
CA TYR A 210 4.95 -23.75 7.68
C TYR A 210 4.65 -23.07 9.03
N PRO A 211 5.61 -22.34 9.62
CA PRO A 211 5.42 -21.51 10.81
C PRO A 211 4.22 -20.56 10.68
N ALA A 212 3.60 -20.19 11.81
CA ALA A 212 2.43 -19.30 11.82
C ALA A 212 2.65 -17.98 11.03
N ARG A 213 3.81 -17.34 11.21
CA ARG A 213 4.20 -16.11 10.50
C ARG A 213 4.26 -16.26 8.98
N GLU A 214 4.52 -17.45 8.47
CA GLU A 214 4.57 -17.75 7.03
C GLU A 214 3.19 -18.12 6.48
N ARG A 215 2.22 -18.46 7.33
CA ARG A 215 0.85 -18.77 6.92
C ARG A 215 -0.05 -17.53 6.83
N GLU A 216 0.36 -16.42 7.44
CA GLU A 216 -0.38 -15.15 7.50
C GLU A 216 0.05 -14.15 6.40
N GLN A 217 0.91 -14.56 5.46
CA GLN A 217 1.44 -13.73 4.37
C GLN A 217 1.04 -14.22 2.98
#